data_AF-A0A7L0QP90-F1
#
_entry.id   AF-A0A7L0QP90-F1
#
_cell.length_a   1.000
_cell.length_b   1.000
_cell.length_c   1.000
_cell.angle_alpha   90.00
_cell.angle_beta   90.00
_cell.angle_gamma   90.00
#
_symmetry.space_group_name_H-M   'P 1'
#
loop_
_entity.id
_entity.type
_entity.pdbx_description
1 polymer ?
#
loop_
_entity_poly.entity_id
_entity_poly.type
_entity_poly.pdbx_seq_one_letter_code
_entity_poly.pdbx_strand_id
1 'polypeptide(L)'
;CDPSPTLSKSARRNLKRKEKRKQQQEKDRENHGDGLSQELEKMGLGGGGGGGDNGGGGNNAGSNCGGSAPGSSERGRRMKSLRKKLRQVQELQLRLEQGALPEPSREQLDKLARRRALEEELRALELDS
;
A
#
# COMPACT_ATOMS: atom_id res chain seq x y z
N CYS A 1 0.14 9.08 -51.78
CA CYS A 1 0.98 8.41 -50.76
C CYS A 1 0.84 9.19 -49.46
N ASP A 2 0.02 8.68 -48.54
CA ASP A 2 -0.22 9.30 -47.24
C ASP A 2 1.00 9.08 -46.33
N PRO A 3 1.67 10.13 -45.83
CA PRO A 3 2.81 9.97 -44.93
C PRO A 3 2.29 9.66 -43.53
N SER A 4 1.79 8.44 -43.33
CA SER A 4 1.52 7.93 -41.99
C SER A 4 2.83 7.99 -41.18
N PRO A 5 2.83 8.51 -39.94
CA PRO A 5 4.04 8.67 -39.17
C PRO A 5 4.64 7.27 -38.96
N THR A 6 5.83 7.05 -39.53
CA THR A 6 6.59 5.81 -39.41
C THR A 6 7.19 5.72 -38.02
N LEU A 7 6.31 5.63 -37.02
CA LEU A 7 6.67 5.40 -35.64
C LEU A 7 7.54 4.14 -35.58
N SER A 8 8.75 4.29 -35.04
CA SER A 8 9.71 3.22 -34.84
C SER A 8 9.05 2.00 -34.17
N LYS A 9 9.55 0.79 -34.44
CA LYS A 9 9.02 -0.46 -33.86
C LYS A 9 8.76 -0.37 -32.35
N SER A 10 9.64 0.34 -31.63
CA SER A 10 9.50 0.63 -30.19
C SER A 10 8.34 1.58 -29.86
N ALA A 11 8.13 2.63 -30.66
CA ALA A 11 7.03 3.57 -30.49
C ALA A 11 5.66 2.88 -30.71
N ARG A 12 5.56 1.99 -31.70
CA ARG A 12 4.36 1.17 -31.92
C ARG A 12 4.07 0.22 -30.75
N ARG A 13 5.12 -0.41 -30.20
CA ARG A 13 4.98 -1.29 -29.02
C ARG A 13 4.55 -0.52 -27.77
N ASN A 14 5.08 0.69 -27.57
CA ASN A 14 4.72 1.54 -26.44
C ASN A 14 3.28 2.05 -26.52
N LEU A 15 2.82 2.46 -27.71
CA LEU A 15 1.42 2.85 -27.93
C LEU A 15 0.46 1.70 -27.66
N LYS A 16 0.76 0.49 -28.16
CA LYS A 16 -0.07 -0.70 -27.91
C LYS A 16 -0.15 -1.04 -26.41
N ARG A 17 0.93 -0.82 -25.66
CA ARG A 17 0.94 -1.00 -24.19
C ARG A 17 0.11 0.07 -23.47
N LYS A 18 0.20 1.33 -23.92
CA LYS A 18 -0.57 2.46 -23.38
C LYS A 18 -2.07 2.27 -23.65
N GLU A 19 -2.43 1.80 -24.84
CA GLU A 19 -3.81 1.52 -25.23
C GLU A 19 -4.41 0.33 -24.44
N LYS A 20 -3.64 -0.76 -24.25
CA LYS A 20 -4.10 -1.88 -23.42
C LYS A 20 -4.31 -1.49 -21.97
N ARG A 21 -3.48 -0.59 -21.42
CA ARG A 21 -3.66 -0.05 -20.06
C ARG A 21 -4.93 0.82 -19.96
N LYS A 22 -5.23 1.61 -21.00
CA LYS A 22 -6.45 2.43 -21.06
C LYS A 22 -7.71 1.56 -21.14
N GLN A 23 -7.73 0.53 -22.00
CA GLN A 23 -8.87 -0.41 -22.08
C GLN A 23 -9.11 -1.18 -20.77
N GLN A 24 -8.04 -1.53 -20.04
CA GLN A 24 -8.18 -2.14 -18.71
C GLN A 24 -8.86 -1.16 -17.74
N GLN A 25 -8.44 0.11 -17.75
CA GLN A 25 -9.00 1.14 -16.88
C GLN A 25 -10.45 1.48 -17.24
N GLU A 26 -10.82 1.41 -18.52
CA GLU A 26 -12.19 1.63 -19.00
C GLU A 26 -13.10 0.44 -18.66
N LYS A 27 -12.61 -0.81 -18.80
CA LYS A 27 -13.32 -2.00 -18.33
C LYS A 27 -13.51 -2.02 -16.81
N ASP A 28 -12.50 -1.63 -16.05
CA ASP A 28 -12.65 -1.43 -14.60
C ASP A 28 -13.68 -0.34 -14.34
N ARG A 29 -13.70 0.76 -15.09
CA ARG A 29 -14.69 1.84 -14.88
C ARG A 29 -16.12 1.45 -15.24
N GLU A 30 -16.33 0.68 -16.31
CA GLU A 30 -17.65 0.17 -16.71
C GLU A 30 -18.14 -0.92 -15.77
N ASN A 31 -17.26 -1.82 -15.30
CA ASN A 31 -17.64 -2.89 -14.38
C ASN A 31 -17.72 -2.44 -12.91
N HIS A 32 -17.10 -1.31 -12.57
CA HIS A 32 -17.06 -0.75 -11.22
C HIS A 32 -17.95 0.50 -11.07
N GLY A 33 -18.54 1.04 -12.15
CA GLY A 33 -19.49 2.15 -12.10
C GLY A 33 -20.74 1.84 -11.28
N ASP A 34 -21.25 0.61 -11.38
CA ASP A 34 -22.38 0.11 -10.56
C ASP A 34 -21.91 -0.50 -9.23
N GLY A 35 -20.64 -0.88 -9.14
CA GLY A 35 -20.02 -1.46 -7.95
C GLY A 35 -19.65 -0.42 -6.89
N LEU A 36 -19.30 0.80 -7.29
CA LEU A 36 -18.92 1.87 -6.35
C LEU A 36 -20.08 2.32 -5.46
N SER A 37 -21.33 2.29 -5.96
CA SER A 37 -22.51 2.57 -5.14
C SER A 37 -22.75 1.48 -4.09
N GLN A 38 -22.58 0.21 -4.45
CA GLN A 38 -22.67 -0.91 -3.50
C GLN A 38 -21.45 -0.98 -2.56
N GLU A 39 -20.27 -0.58 -3.02
CA GLU A 39 -19.03 -0.53 -2.23
C GLU A 39 -19.03 0.67 -1.26
N LEU A 40 -19.71 1.78 -1.58
CA LEU A 40 -19.98 2.85 -0.61
C LEU A 40 -21.00 2.43 0.46
N GLU A 41 -22.06 1.71 0.11
CA GLU A 41 -22.98 1.15 1.11
C GLU A 41 -22.31 0.08 1.98
N LYS A 42 -21.36 -0.69 1.43
CA LYS A 42 -20.59 -1.70 2.16
C LYS A 42 -19.38 -1.14 2.92
N MET A 43 -18.88 0.05 2.53
CA MET A 43 -17.87 0.81 3.30
C MET A 43 -18.46 1.59 4.48
N GLY A 44 -19.78 1.58 4.68
CA GLY A 44 -20.40 1.93 5.96
C GLY A 44 -20.15 0.91 7.07
N LEU A 45 -19.66 -0.30 6.74
CA LEU A 45 -19.45 -1.42 7.67
C LEU A 45 -18.22 -2.25 7.24
N GLY A 46 -17.02 -1.71 7.44
CA GLY A 46 -15.76 -2.46 7.26
C GLY A 46 -14.69 -1.69 6.48
N GLY A 47 -14.16 -0.63 7.08
CA GLY A 47 -13.14 0.23 6.46
C GLY A 47 -11.81 -0.49 6.25
N GLY A 48 -11.47 -0.75 4.98
CA GLY A 48 -10.30 -1.52 4.61
C GLY A 48 -9.75 -1.26 3.20
N GLY A 49 -9.31 -0.02 2.93
CA GLY A 49 -8.03 0.23 2.25
C GLY A 49 -8.00 0.51 0.73
N GLY A 50 -7.09 1.41 0.35
CA GLY A 50 -6.30 1.27 -0.88
C GLY A 50 -6.12 2.54 -1.72
N GLY A 51 -4.92 3.15 -1.69
CA GLY A 51 -4.52 4.14 -2.68
C GLY A 51 -3.01 4.39 -2.73
N GLY A 52 -2.40 4.10 -3.89
CA GLY A 52 -1.15 4.68 -4.48
C GLY A 52 0.16 4.51 -3.70
N ASP A 53 1.05 3.56 -4.01
CA ASP A 53 2.09 3.52 -5.07
C ASP A 53 3.35 4.41 -4.86
N ASN A 54 4.52 3.73 -4.91
CA ASN A 54 5.91 4.20 -5.04
C ASN A 54 6.54 5.03 -3.89
N GLY A 55 7.73 4.74 -3.36
CA GLY A 55 8.75 3.73 -3.65
C GLY A 55 9.98 3.96 -2.76
N GLY A 56 10.71 2.89 -2.40
CA GLY A 56 11.99 3.01 -1.70
C GLY A 56 12.45 1.79 -0.89
N GLY A 57 12.96 0.76 -1.58
CA GLY A 57 14.06 -0.08 -1.09
C GLY A 57 13.74 -1.30 -0.22
N GLY A 58 14.13 -2.49 -0.70
CA GLY A 58 14.51 -3.60 0.17
C GLY A 58 13.79 -4.93 -0.08
N ASN A 59 14.21 -5.61 -1.15
CA ASN A 59 14.31 -7.06 -1.34
C ASN A 59 13.51 -7.95 -0.38
N ASN A 60 12.62 -8.78 -0.91
CA ASN A 60 12.72 -10.24 -0.81
C ASN A 60 11.62 -10.88 -1.67
N ALA A 61 12.04 -11.49 -2.77
CA ALA A 61 11.25 -12.48 -3.47
C ALA A 61 11.10 -13.72 -2.58
N GLY A 62 9.91 -14.31 -2.58
CA GLY A 62 9.62 -15.60 -1.95
C GLY A 62 8.33 -15.54 -1.15
N SER A 63 7.43 -16.50 -1.22
CA SER A 63 7.31 -17.69 -2.04
C SER A 63 5.85 -18.13 -1.89
N ASN A 64 5.43 -18.95 -2.82
CA ASN A 64 4.12 -19.58 -2.91
C ASN A 64 3.74 -20.37 -1.64
N CYS A 65 2.44 -20.67 -1.55
CA CYS A 65 1.78 -21.75 -0.79
C CYS A 65 2.04 -21.87 0.73
N GLY A 66 0.96 -21.71 1.50
CA GLY A 66 0.88 -22.15 2.88
C GLY A 66 -0.55 -22.08 3.36
N GLY A 67 -1.34 -23.10 3.04
CA GLY A 67 -2.62 -23.34 3.69
C GLY A 67 -2.41 -23.42 5.20
N SER A 68 -2.84 -22.38 5.89
CA SER A 68 -2.99 -22.32 7.33
C SER A 68 -4.10 -21.30 7.53
N ALA A 69 -5.08 -21.65 8.35
CA ALA A 69 -6.35 -20.93 8.54
C ALA A 69 -6.23 -19.43 8.22
N PRO A 70 -7.11 -18.86 7.39
CA PRO A 70 -6.96 -17.50 6.83
C PRO A 70 -6.57 -16.45 7.89
N GLY A 71 -7.07 -16.58 9.12
CA GLY A 71 -6.71 -15.73 10.25
C GLY A 71 -5.24 -15.79 10.72
N SER A 72 -4.58 -16.96 10.74
CA SER A 72 -3.25 -17.10 11.35
C SER A 72 -2.12 -16.55 10.46
N SER A 73 -2.19 -16.79 9.15
CA SER A 73 -1.17 -16.25 8.21
C SER A 73 -1.29 -14.72 8.04
N GLU A 74 -2.52 -14.20 8.04
CA GLU A 74 -2.78 -12.76 8.02
C GLU A 74 -2.31 -12.09 9.31
N ARG A 75 -2.62 -12.68 10.47
CA ARG A 75 -2.16 -12.21 11.78
C ARG A 75 -0.63 -12.16 11.86
N GLY A 76 0.06 -13.20 11.42
CA GLY A 76 1.53 -13.22 11.36
C GLY A 76 2.12 -12.12 10.46
N ARG A 77 1.45 -11.80 9.35
CA ARG A 77 1.83 -10.67 8.48
C ARG A 77 1.56 -9.32 9.16
N ARG A 78 0.42 -9.16 9.85
CA ARG A 78 0.05 -7.94 10.59
C ARG A 78 1.03 -7.66 11.74
N MET A 79 1.35 -8.66 12.57
CA MET A 79 2.37 -8.52 13.63
C MET A 79 3.73 -8.06 13.07
N LYS A 80 4.21 -8.68 11.98
CA LYS A 80 5.47 -8.26 11.34
C LYS A 80 5.41 -6.83 10.81
N SER A 81 4.26 -6.40 10.28
CA SER A 81 4.05 -5.03 9.79
C SER A 81 4.07 -4.02 10.94
N LEU A 82 3.34 -4.28 12.03
CA LEU A 82 3.29 -3.40 13.21
C LEU A 82 4.66 -3.26 13.87
N ARG A 83 5.41 -4.36 14.01
CA ARG A 83 6.79 -4.34 14.50
C ARG A 83 7.70 -3.47 13.62
N LYS A 84 7.53 -3.51 12.29
CA LYS A 84 8.28 -2.64 11.37
C LYS A 84 7.91 -1.17 11.57
N LYS A 85 6.61 -0.84 11.68
CA LYS A 85 6.14 0.54 11.92
C LYS A 85 6.68 1.09 13.24
N LEU A 86 6.67 0.28 14.32
CA LEU A 86 7.20 0.69 15.62
C LEU A 86 8.69 1.02 15.57
N ARG A 87 9.49 0.21 14.86
CA ARG A 87 10.92 0.52 14.66
C ARG A 87 11.14 1.84 13.92
N GLN A 88 10.37 2.09 12.85
CA GLN A 88 10.46 3.36 12.11
C GLN A 88 10.10 4.56 12.98
N VAL A 89 9.08 4.42 13.82
CA VAL A 89 8.69 5.45 14.78
C VAL A 89 9.78 5.69 15.82
N GLN A 90 10.41 4.64 16.36
CA GLN A 90 11.53 4.76 17.30
C GLN A 90 12.76 5.42 16.66
N GLU A 91 13.11 5.04 15.43
CA GLU A 91 14.20 5.70 14.67
C GLU A 91 13.89 7.19 14.44
N LEU A 92 12.63 7.53 14.17
CA LEU A 92 12.19 8.91 14.01
C LEU A 92 12.32 9.68 15.33
N GLN A 93 11.93 9.09 16.47
CA GLN A 93 12.14 9.68 17.80
C GLN A 93 13.62 9.92 18.08
N LEU A 94 14.47 8.90 17.83
CA LEU A 94 15.91 9.02 18.04
C LEU A 94 16.53 10.14 17.20
N ARG A 95 16.12 10.29 15.93
CA ARG A 95 16.60 11.38 15.07
C ARG A 95 16.15 12.76 15.56
N LEU A 96 14.97 12.87 16.18
CA LEU A 96 14.51 14.11 16.81
C LEU A 96 15.31 14.42 18.07
N GLU A 97 15.54 13.43 18.93
CA GLU A 97 16.34 13.56 20.15
C GLU A 97 17.80 13.91 19.83
N GLN A 98 18.36 13.35 18.77
CA GLN A 98 19.69 13.67 18.26
C GLN A 98 19.77 15.06 17.61
N GLY A 99 18.65 15.78 17.46
CA GLY A 99 18.60 17.07 16.77
C GLY A 99 18.87 16.98 15.27
N ALA A 100 18.88 15.77 14.68
CA ALA A 100 19.03 15.56 13.24
C ALA A 100 17.77 16.02 12.47
N LEU A 101 16.65 16.19 13.17
CA LEU A 101 15.40 16.77 12.67
C LEU A 101 15.04 18.00 13.54
N PRO A 102 15.57 19.19 13.23
CA PRO A 102 15.32 20.39 14.04
C PRO A 102 13.86 20.86 13.97
N GLU A 103 13.17 20.62 12.85
CA GLU A 103 11.72 20.87 12.70
C GLU A 103 11.01 19.57 12.26
N PRO A 104 10.35 18.84 13.18
CA PRO A 104 9.53 17.70 12.80
C PRO A 104 8.36 18.14 11.92
N SER A 105 8.21 17.52 10.76
CA SER A 105 7.03 17.68 9.91
C SER A 105 5.76 17.20 10.63
N ARG A 106 4.61 17.79 10.31
CA ARG A 106 3.31 17.40 10.87
C ARG A 106 3.01 15.92 10.70
N GLU A 107 3.39 15.34 9.56
CA GLU A 107 3.24 13.89 9.32
C GLU A 107 4.11 13.06 10.26
N GLN A 108 5.30 13.55 10.62
CA GLN A 108 6.21 12.88 11.56
C GLN A 108 5.62 12.91 12.97
N LEU A 109 5.09 14.05 13.41
CA LEU A 109 4.38 14.18 14.68
C LEU A 109 3.17 13.24 14.74
N ASP A 110 2.40 13.15 13.66
CA ASP A 110 1.26 12.21 13.58
C ASP A 110 1.71 10.75 13.68
N LYS A 111 2.85 10.38 13.08
CA LYS A 111 3.44 9.04 13.23
C LYS A 111 3.85 8.74 14.67
N LEU A 112 4.42 9.72 15.37
CA LEU A 112 4.76 9.59 16.79
C LEU A 112 3.51 9.49 17.67
N ALA A 113 2.49 10.31 17.40
CA ALA A 113 1.22 10.28 18.15
C ALA A 113 0.53 8.91 18.02
N ARG A 114 0.62 8.28 16.84
CA ARG A 114 0.07 6.94 16.58
C ARG A 114 0.90 5.80 17.16
N ARG A 115 2.07 6.06 17.76
CA ARG A 115 2.94 5.02 18.35
C ARG A 115 2.18 4.13 19.32
N ARG A 116 1.44 4.73 20.24
CA ARG A 116 0.69 4.00 21.28
C ARG A 116 -0.36 3.07 20.67
N ALA A 117 -1.09 3.53 19.65
CA ALA A 117 -2.07 2.71 18.96
C ALA A 117 -1.42 1.50 18.25
N LEU A 118 -0.23 1.67 17.68
CA LEU A 118 0.53 0.56 17.07
C LEU A 118 1.01 -0.46 18.11
N GLU A 119 1.42 -0.02 19.31
CA GLU A 119 1.80 -0.91 20.42
C GLU A 119 0.57 -1.67 20.96
N GLU A 120 -0.57 -0.99 21.10
CA GLU A 120 -1.83 -1.58 21.54
C GLU A 120 -2.35 -2.63 20.54
N GLU A 121 -2.35 -2.32 19.24
CA GLU A 121 -2.75 -3.29 18.19
C GLU A 121 -1.81 -4.50 18.18
N LEU A 122 -0.50 -4.29 18.32
CA LEU A 122 0.47 -5.39 18.37
C LEU A 122 0.22 -6.28 19.59
N ARG A 123 -0.02 -5.69 20.76
CA ARG A 123 -0.32 -6.42 22.00
C ARG A 123 -1.62 -7.20 21.91
N ALA A 124 -2.68 -6.57 21.36
CA ALA A 124 -3.96 -7.24 21.14
C ALA A 124 -3.79 -8.47 20.25
N LEU A 125 -3.07 -8.31 19.13
CA LEU A 125 -2.74 -9.45 18.29
C LEU A 125 -1.96 -10.50 19.07
N GLU A 126 -0.93 -10.16 19.85
CA GLU A 126 -0.14 -11.11 20.65
C GLU A 126 -0.97 -11.89 21.68
N LEU A 127 -1.95 -11.25 22.32
CA LEU A 127 -2.87 -11.89 23.27
C LEU A 127 -3.87 -12.85 22.58
N ASP A 128 -4.27 -12.54 21.35
CA ASP A 128 -5.11 -13.40 20.51
C ASP A 128 -4.33 -14.59 19.89
N SER A 129 -3.15 -14.97 20.43
CA SER A 129 -2.33 -16.12 19.95
C SER A 129 -2.64 -17.43 20.65
#